data_AF-A0A2Y9MWR3-F1
#
_entry.id   AF-A0A2Y9MWR3-F1
#
_cell.length_a   1.000
_cell.length_b   1.000
_cell.length_c   1.000
_cell.angle_alpha   90.00
_cell.angle_beta   90.00
_cell.angle_gamma   90.00
#
_symmetry.space_group_name_H-M   'P 1'
#
loop_
_entity.id
_entity.type
_entity.pdbx_description
1 polymer ?
#
loop_
_entity_poly.entity_id
_entity_poly.type
_entity_poly.pdbx_seq_one_letter_code
_entity_poly.pdbx_strand_id
1 'polypeptide(L)'
;MSILIIEAFYGGSHKQLVDLLQEELEYCVLYTLPAKKWHWRARTSALYFSQNIPTSEHYRILFASSVLNLTELAALRPDLGKLKKILYFHENQLVYPVKKCQERDFQYGYNQILSCLVADVVVFNSVFNMESFLTSIGKFMKLIPDHRPKDLESIIRPKCQVIYFPIRFPDVSRFMPKHKAAHLQKILSLKGNGGVAPSMALPFQQEQRGSDNLLKNFDSESGSCDAAQQENLGGSVRQESYLKTFSSSDNSSTHHGEHKQNPCNILAGADDQQRPLHIVWPHRW
;
A
#
# COMPACT_ATOMS: atom_id res chain seq x y z
N MET A 1 -19.87 18.10 -12.66
CA MET A 1 -19.93 16.91 -11.78
C MET A 1 -18.51 16.61 -11.34
N SER A 2 -18.28 16.26 -10.08
CA SER A 2 -16.92 16.10 -9.55
C SER A 2 -16.67 14.71 -8.95
N ILE A 3 -15.40 14.32 -9.03
CA ILE A 3 -14.86 13.11 -8.42
C ILE A 3 -14.21 13.52 -7.10
N LEU A 4 -14.76 13.04 -5.98
CA LEU A 4 -14.17 13.23 -4.66
C LEU A 4 -13.11 12.16 -4.44
N ILE A 5 -11.84 12.55 -4.38
CA ILE A 5 -10.71 11.66 -4.10
C ILE A 5 -10.30 11.84 -2.64
N ILE A 6 -10.29 10.74 -1.88
CA ILE A 6 -9.92 10.74 -0.47
C ILE A 6 -8.73 9.80 -0.26
N GLU A 7 -7.57 10.33 0.13
CA GLU A 7 -6.38 9.55 0.43
C GLU A 7 -5.94 9.74 1.89
N ALA A 8 -6.21 8.73 2.71
CA ALA A 8 -5.86 8.73 4.13
C ALA A 8 -4.35 8.60 4.39
N PHE A 9 -3.57 8.17 3.40
CA PHE A 9 -2.12 7.99 3.50
C PHE A 9 -1.41 8.53 2.25
N TYR A 10 -1.31 9.86 2.16
CA TYR A 10 -0.77 10.52 0.98
C TYR A 10 0.77 10.60 1.03
N GLY A 11 1.41 9.57 0.48
CA GLY A 11 2.87 9.48 0.30
C GLY A 11 3.26 8.25 -0.52
N GLY A 12 4.52 8.16 -0.93
CA GLY A 12 5.02 7.04 -1.75
C GLY A 12 4.16 6.75 -2.98
N SER A 13 3.82 5.48 -3.18
CA SER A 13 2.98 5.00 -4.30
C SER A 13 1.53 5.49 -4.23
N HIS A 14 0.99 5.79 -3.05
CA HIS A 14 -0.36 6.35 -2.89
C HIS A 14 -0.43 7.76 -3.49
N LYS A 15 0.52 8.61 -3.09
CA LYS A 15 0.66 9.97 -3.64
C LYS A 15 0.82 9.92 -5.17
N GLN A 16 1.68 9.03 -5.67
CA GLN A 16 1.89 8.89 -7.11
C GLN A 16 0.60 8.54 -7.88
N LEU A 17 -0.22 7.62 -7.36
CA LEU A 17 -1.49 7.27 -8.00
C LEU A 17 -2.46 8.45 -7.97
N VAL A 18 -2.62 9.07 -6.80
CA VAL A 18 -3.56 10.18 -6.61
C VAL A 18 -3.20 11.38 -7.48
N ASP A 19 -1.92 11.72 -7.56
CA ASP A 19 -1.43 12.82 -8.40
C ASP A 19 -1.72 12.54 -9.88
N LEU A 20 -1.46 11.30 -10.33
CA LEU A 20 -1.79 10.89 -11.68
C LEU A 20 -3.29 11.00 -11.96
N LEU A 21 -4.14 10.51 -11.05
CA LEU A 21 -5.59 10.60 -11.22
C LEU A 21 -6.06 12.06 -11.27
N GLN A 22 -5.48 12.94 -10.45
CA GLN A 22 -5.80 14.36 -10.46
C GLN A 22 -5.34 15.07 -11.75
N GLU A 23 -4.22 14.65 -12.32
CA GLU A 23 -3.68 15.19 -13.58
C GLU A 23 -4.50 14.73 -14.80
N GLU A 24 -4.91 13.47 -14.84
CA GLU A 24 -5.55 12.87 -16.02
C GLU A 24 -7.09 12.94 -16.01
N LEU A 25 -7.70 13.16 -14.83
CA LEU A 25 -9.16 13.25 -14.70
C LEU A 25 -9.59 14.69 -14.43
N GLU A 26 -10.53 15.18 -15.25
CA GLU A 26 -11.14 16.49 -15.05
C GLU A 26 -12.05 16.50 -13.80
N TYR A 27 -12.14 17.68 -13.16
CA TYR A 27 -13.06 17.95 -12.03
C TYR A 27 -12.86 17.06 -10.78
N CYS A 28 -11.61 16.75 -10.43
CA CYS A 28 -11.26 16.09 -9.18
C CYS A 28 -11.19 17.08 -8.01
N VAL A 29 -11.77 16.69 -6.87
CA VAL A 29 -11.62 17.38 -5.59
C VAL A 29 -10.90 16.44 -4.64
N LEU A 30 -9.72 16.86 -4.18
CA LEU A 30 -8.81 16.00 -3.43
C LEU A 30 -8.76 16.38 -1.94
N TYR A 31 -8.93 15.39 -1.07
CA TYR A 31 -8.71 15.49 0.37
C TYR A 31 -7.72 14.43 0.83
N THR A 32 -6.67 14.86 1.52
CA THR A 32 -5.58 13.96 1.89
C THR A 32 -5.12 14.12 3.32
N LEU A 33 -4.46 13.08 3.83
CA LEU A 33 -3.75 13.11 5.09
C LEU A 33 -2.28 12.71 4.88
N PRO A 34 -1.31 13.37 5.55
CA PRO A 34 0.10 13.02 5.40
C PRO A 34 0.40 11.56 5.70
N ALA A 35 1.29 10.95 4.90
CA ALA A 35 1.82 9.59 5.06
C ALA A 35 2.72 9.43 6.31
N LYS A 36 2.12 9.60 7.48
CA LYS A 36 2.74 9.41 8.79
C LYS A 36 1.80 8.58 9.63
N LYS A 37 2.37 7.66 10.43
CA LYS A 37 1.62 6.88 11.42
C LYS A 37 0.41 6.17 10.80
N TRP A 38 0.65 5.32 9.79
CA TRP A 38 -0.41 4.69 8.98
C TRP A 38 -1.48 3.96 9.82
N HIS A 39 -1.07 3.30 10.90
CA HIS A 39 -1.96 2.66 11.88
C HIS A 39 -3.06 3.62 12.39
N TRP A 40 -2.70 4.88 12.66
CA TRP A 40 -3.67 5.91 13.06
C TRP A 40 -4.53 6.36 11.89
N ARG A 41 -3.96 6.49 10.69
CA ARG A 41 -4.73 6.80 9.47
C ARG A 41 -5.81 5.76 9.21
N ALA A 42 -5.50 4.48 9.36
CA ALA A 42 -6.45 3.40 9.16
C ALA A 42 -7.60 3.37 10.18
N ARG A 43 -7.41 3.96 11.37
CA ARG A 43 -8.43 3.99 12.43
C ARG A 43 -9.24 5.27 12.51
N THR A 44 -8.64 6.42 12.21
CA THR A 44 -9.25 7.72 12.56
C THR A 44 -9.52 8.64 11.37
N SER A 45 -9.03 8.28 10.17
CA SER A 45 -9.20 9.14 8.98
C SER A 45 -10.66 9.36 8.59
N ALA A 46 -11.52 8.35 8.74
CA ALA A 46 -12.94 8.46 8.43
C ALA A 46 -13.63 9.55 9.27
N LEU A 47 -13.38 9.56 10.59
CA LEU A 47 -13.89 10.60 11.49
C LEU A 47 -13.36 11.98 11.08
N TYR A 48 -12.05 12.11 10.81
CA TYR A 48 -11.47 13.37 10.37
C TYR A 48 -12.13 13.89 9.08
N PHE A 49 -12.25 13.05 8.05
CA PHE A 49 -12.84 13.45 6.78
C PHE A 49 -14.34 13.75 6.89
N SER A 50 -15.07 13.08 7.78
CA SER A 50 -16.49 13.36 8.01
C SER A 50 -16.74 14.81 8.42
N GLN A 51 -15.81 15.41 9.17
CA GLN A 51 -15.87 16.78 9.66
C GLN A 51 -15.27 17.82 8.70
N ASN A 52 -14.27 17.42 7.90
CA ASN A 52 -13.46 18.35 7.11
C ASN A 52 -13.84 18.41 5.62
N ILE A 53 -14.55 17.41 5.09
CA ILE A 53 -15.04 17.43 3.71
C ILE A 53 -16.37 18.22 3.68
N PRO A 54 -16.47 19.34 2.97
CA PRO A 54 -17.70 20.12 2.88
C PRO A 54 -18.79 19.34 2.14
N THR A 55 -20.05 19.68 2.41
CA THR A 55 -21.17 19.14 1.65
C THR A 55 -21.18 19.76 0.26
N SER A 56 -21.40 18.96 -0.78
CA SER A 56 -21.56 19.45 -2.15
C SER A 56 -22.52 18.56 -2.93
N GLU A 57 -23.44 19.18 -3.69
CA GLU A 57 -24.34 18.47 -4.59
C GLU A 57 -23.67 18.05 -5.91
N HIS A 58 -22.46 18.53 -6.16
CA HIS A 58 -21.72 18.24 -7.38
C HIS A 58 -20.95 16.91 -7.33
N TYR A 59 -20.71 16.37 -6.13
CA TYR A 59 -20.07 15.06 -5.97
C TYR A 59 -20.96 13.96 -6.55
N ARG A 60 -20.34 13.09 -7.36
CA ARG A 60 -21.02 11.92 -7.94
C ARG A 60 -20.28 10.62 -7.67
N ILE A 61 -18.96 10.69 -7.63
CA ILE A 61 -18.07 9.55 -7.40
C ILE A 61 -17.22 9.86 -6.16
N LEU A 62 -17.08 8.87 -5.29
CA LEU A 62 -16.12 8.87 -4.18
C LEU A 62 -15.07 7.80 -4.49
N PHE A 63 -13.84 8.23 -4.74
CA PHE A 63 -12.68 7.36 -4.85
C PHE A 63 -11.87 7.42 -3.56
N ALA A 64 -11.51 6.27 -3.00
CA ALA A 64 -10.67 6.19 -1.82
C ALA A 64 -9.68 5.03 -1.86
N SER A 65 -8.57 5.16 -1.15
CA SER A 65 -7.65 4.04 -0.91
C SER A 65 -8.17 3.11 0.18
N SER A 66 -7.74 1.85 0.15
CA SER A 66 -8.10 0.83 1.15
C SER A 66 -7.55 1.08 2.56
N VAL A 67 -6.81 2.18 2.76
CA VAL A 67 -6.40 2.65 4.10
C VAL A 67 -7.55 3.36 4.80
N LEU A 68 -8.44 4.03 4.06
CA LEU A 68 -9.62 4.68 4.64
C LEU A 68 -10.64 3.62 5.07
N ASN A 69 -11.14 3.70 6.31
CA ASN A 69 -12.35 2.97 6.67
C ASN A 69 -13.57 3.62 5.99
N LEU A 70 -13.86 3.16 4.78
CA LEU A 70 -14.94 3.71 3.95
C LEU A 70 -16.31 3.50 4.59
N THR A 71 -16.47 2.42 5.36
CA THR A 71 -17.74 2.08 6.03
C THR A 71 -18.12 3.12 7.07
N GLU A 72 -17.17 3.51 7.92
CA GLU A 72 -17.38 4.56 8.92
C GLU A 72 -17.69 5.89 8.23
N LEU A 73 -16.93 6.28 7.20
CA LEU A 73 -17.18 7.53 6.51
C LEU A 73 -18.58 7.54 5.86
N ALA A 74 -18.95 6.47 5.16
CA ALA A 74 -20.25 6.37 4.50
C ALA A 74 -21.42 6.39 5.50
N ALA A 75 -21.25 5.78 6.68
CA ALA A 75 -22.25 5.78 7.75
C ALA A 75 -22.38 7.16 8.42
N LEU A 76 -21.26 7.85 8.68
CA LEU A 76 -21.24 9.18 9.29
C LEU A 76 -21.71 10.28 8.31
N ARG A 77 -21.58 10.04 7.00
CA ARG A 77 -21.92 10.98 5.93
C ARG A 77 -22.84 10.34 4.90
N PRO A 78 -24.16 10.24 5.18
CA PRO A 78 -25.12 9.68 4.22
C PRO A 78 -25.13 10.39 2.85
N ASP A 79 -24.80 11.68 2.82
CA ASP A 79 -24.62 12.46 1.59
C ASP A 79 -23.43 12.00 0.74
N LEU A 80 -22.38 11.44 1.35
CA LEU A 80 -21.27 10.78 0.67
C LEU A 80 -21.56 9.28 0.43
N GLY A 81 -22.30 8.63 1.33
CA GLY A 81 -22.69 7.22 1.23
C GLY A 81 -23.52 6.91 -0.01
N LYS A 82 -24.33 7.86 -0.50
CA LYS A 82 -25.12 7.74 -1.75
C LYS A 82 -24.30 7.83 -3.04
N LEU A 83 -23.04 8.28 -2.97
CA LEU A 83 -22.18 8.42 -4.15
C LEU A 83 -21.79 7.05 -4.71
N LYS A 84 -21.35 6.98 -5.98
CA LYS A 84 -20.70 5.78 -6.49
C LYS A 84 -19.32 5.66 -5.84
N LYS A 85 -19.10 4.61 -5.06
CA LYS A 85 -17.90 4.40 -4.23
C LYS A 85 -16.94 3.43 -4.91
N ILE A 86 -15.73 3.91 -5.19
CA ILE A 86 -14.63 3.13 -5.75
C ILE A 86 -13.54 3.04 -4.69
N LEU A 87 -13.20 1.82 -4.31
CA LEU A 87 -12.17 1.54 -3.31
C LEU A 87 -10.96 0.91 -3.99
N TYR A 88 -9.78 1.54 -3.89
CA TYR A 88 -8.55 1.06 -4.51
C TYR A 88 -7.57 0.45 -3.50
N PHE A 89 -7.13 -0.77 -3.75
CA PHE A 89 -6.18 -1.52 -2.93
C PHE A 89 -4.75 -1.36 -3.45
N HIS A 90 -3.96 -0.56 -2.71
CA HIS A 90 -2.50 -0.55 -2.84
C HIS A 90 -1.87 -1.77 -2.15
N GLU A 91 -2.36 -2.10 -0.97
CA GLU A 91 -1.95 -3.25 -0.19
C GLU A 91 -3.13 -3.93 0.51
N ASN A 92 -2.92 -5.21 0.83
CA ASN A 92 -3.85 -6.07 1.51
C ASN A 92 -3.33 -6.41 2.91
N GLN A 93 -4.07 -6.01 3.94
CA GLN A 93 -3.70 -6.21 5.34
C GLN A 93 -3.89 -7.65 5.85
N LEU A 94 -4.63 -8.50 5.12
CA LEU A 94 -4.83 -9.91 5.46
C LEU A 94 -3.59 -10.76 5.20
N VAL A 95 -2.77 -10.40 4.21
CA VAL A 95 -1.58 -11.16 3.80
C VAL A 95 -0.29 -10.34 3.84
N TYR A 96 -0.33 -9.12 4.37
CA TYR A 96 0.82 -8.22 4.37
C TYR A 96 2.03 -8.83 5.08
N PRO A 97 3.22 -8.90 4.45
CA PRO A 97 4.37 -9.60 5.01
C PRO A 97 4.81 -8.95 6.34
N VAL A 98 4.93 -9.77 7.40
CA VAL A 98 5.45 -9.32 8.70
C VAL A 98 6.89 -9.78 8.88
N LYS A 99 7.81 -8.84 9.18
CA LYS A 99 9.25 -9.14 9.33
C LYS A 99 9.59 -9.87 10.64
N LYS A 100 8.71 -9.72 11.64
CA LYS A 100 8.74 -10.46 12.91
C LYS A 100 7.34 -11.03 13.10
N CYS A 101 7.23 -12.19 13.74
CA CYS A 101 5.95 -12.77 14.14
C CYS A 101 5.33 -11.91 15.26
N GLN A 102 5.00 -10.66 14.94
CA GLN A 102 4.19 -9.80 15.78
C GLN A 102 2.74 -10.05 15.41
N GLU A 103 1.90 -10.03 16.43
CA GLU A 103 0.46 -10.18 16.29
C GLU A 103 -0.06 -9.07 15.37
N ARG A 104 -0.65 -9.47 14.25
CA ARG A 104 -1.28 -8.51 13.33
C ARG A 104 -2.51 -7.96 14.01
N ASP A 105 -2.69 -6.65 13.94
CA ASP A 105 -3.91 -6.04 14.42
C ASP A 105 -5.08 -6.45 13.52
N PHE A 106 -6.02 -7.18 14.11
CA PHE A 106 -7.23 -7.64 13.46
C PHE A 106 -8.04 -6.49 12.85
N GLN A 107 -7.97 -5.29 13.43
CA GLN A 107 -8.78 -4.16 13.00
C GLN A 107 -8.50 -3.74 11.56
N TYR A 108 -7.26 -3.81 11.07
CA TYR A 108 -6.94 -3.32 9.72
C TYR A 108 -7.52 -4.20 8.62
N GLY A 109 -7.36 -5.52 8.75
CA GLY A 109 -7.97 -6.48 7.83
C GLY A 109 -9.50 -6.40 7.88
N TYR A 110 -10.05 -6.27 9.09
CA TYR A 110 -11.49 -6.11 9.30
C TYR A 110 -12.04 -4.84 8.63
N ASN A 111 -11.37 -3.70 8.79
CA ASN A 111 -11.75 -2.44 8.18
C ASN A 111 -11.74 -2.50 6.64
N GLN A 112 -10.74 -3.19 6.04
CA GLN A 112 -10.69 -3.40 4.59
C GLN A 112 -11.87 -4.25 4.10
N ILE A 113 -12.23 -5.32 4.83
CA ILE A 113 -13.37 -6.17 4.47
C ILE A 113 -14.69 -5.40 4.57
N LEU A 114 -14.91 -4.65 5.66
CA LEU A 114 -16.10 -3.81 5.77
C LEU A 114 -16.17 -2.77 4.64
N SER A 115 -15.04 -2.12 4.34
CA SER A 115 -14.96 -1.13 3.27
C SER A 115 -15.32 -1.72 1.91
N CYS A 116 -14.92 -2.97 1.64
CA CYS A 116 -15.35 -3.70 0.44
C CYS A 116 -16.86 -3.98 0.39
N LEU A 117 -17.52 -4.18 1.54
CA LEU A 117 -18.96 -4.43 1.59
C LEU A 117 -19.76 -3.19 1.17
N VAL A 118 -19.34 -2.00 1.61
CA VAL A 118 -20.01 -0.73 1.26
C VAL A 118 -19.58 -0.15 -0.08
N ALA A 119 -18.41 -0.53 -0.61
CA ALA A 119 -17.94 -0.09 -1.91
C ALA A 119 -18.81 -0.65 -3.05
N ASP A 120 -18.99 0.13 -4.10
CA ASP A 120 -19.68 -0.31 -5.31
C ASP A 120 -18.74 -1.01 -6.29
N VAL A 121 -17.47 -0.59 -6.32
CA VAL A 121 -16.39 -1.19 -7.11
C VAL A 121 -15.14 -1.28 -6.23
N VAL A 122 -14.48 -2.44 -6.24
CA VAL A 122 -13.22 -2.66 -5.53
C VAL A 122 -12.13 -2.92 -6.56
N VAL A 123 -11.12 -2.08 -6.59
CA VAL A 123 -10.03 -2.16 -7.57
C VAL A 123 -8.76 -2.63 -6.88
N PHE A 124 -8.08 -3.62 -7.45
CA PHE A 124 -6.80 -4.11 -6.97
C PHE A 124 -5.69 -3.81 -7.97
N ASN A 125 -4.51 -3.48 -7.45
CA ASN A 125 -3.31 -3.22 -8.26
C ASN A 125 -2.73 -4.45 -8.99
N SER A 126 -3.21 -5.66 -8.68
CA SER A 126 -2.80 -6.91 -9.33
C SER A 126 -3.79 -8.05 -9.05
N VAL A 127 -3.78 -9.07 -9.92
CA VAL A 127 -4.54 -10.32 -9.72
C VAL A 127 -4.13 -11.01 -8.42
N PHE A 128 -2.83 -11.03 -8.11
CA PHE A 128 -2.33 -11.64 -6.88
C PHE A 128 -2.90 -10.94 -5.64
N ASN A 129 -2.89 -9.61 -5.59
CA ASN A 129 -3.43 -8.86 -4.46
C ASN A 129 -4.93 -9.14 -4.26
N MET A 130 -5.70 -9.20 -5.37
CA MET A 130 -7.12 -9.53 -5.35
C MET A 130 -7.39 -10.95 -4.82
N GLU A 131 -6.77 -11.97 -5.44
CA GLU A 131 -7.04 -13.37 -5.08
C GLU A 131 -6.53 -13.70 -3.68
N SER A 132 -5.36 -13.18 -3.29
CA SER A 132 -4.83 -13.37 -1.93
C SER A 132 -5.69 -12.68 -0.87
N PHE A 133 -6.34 -11.55 -1.19
CA PHE A 133 -7.33 -10.92 -0.30
C PHE A 133 -8.56 -11.81 -0.16
N LEU A 134 -9.23 -12.10 -1.28
CA LEU A 134 -10.51 -12.81 -1.32
C LEU A 134 -10.43 -14.18 -0.63
N THR A 135 -9.46 -15.00 -1.01
CA THR A 135 -9.28 -16.35 -0.46
C THR A 135 -8.85 -16.37 1.02
N SER A 136 -8.32 -15.27 1.53
CA SER A 136 -7.93 -15.14 2.94
C SER A 136 -9.05 -14.70 3.86
N ILE A 137 -10.15 -14.13 3.33
CA ILE A 137 -11.27 -13.61 4.13
C ILE A 137 -11.82 -14.69 5.07
N GLY A 138 -12.09 -15.88 4.55
CA GLY A 138 -12.65 -16.98 5.34
C GLY A 138 -11.73 -17.44 6.48
N LYS A 139 -10.41 -17.48 6.26
CA LYS A 139 -9.42 -17.80 7.30
C LYS A 139 -9.34 -16.68 8.34
N PHE A 140 -9.35 -15.43 7.89
CA PHE A 140 -9.28 -14.26 8.75
C PHE A 140 -10.48 -14.15 9.70
N MET A 141 -11.70 -14.43 9.22
CA MET A 141 -12.91 -14.41 10.05
C MET A 141 -12.93 -15.49 11.14
N LYS A 142 -12.09 -16.54 11.04
CA LYS A 142 -11.95 -17.55 12.11
C LYS A 142 -11.26 -17.00 13.37
N LEU A 143 -10.61 -15.84 13.29
CA LEU A 143 -10.04 -15.15 14.44
C LEU A 143 -11.14 -14.57 15.35
N ILE A 144 -12.34 -14.34 14.83
CA ILE A 144 -13.48 -13.92 15.65
C ILE A 144 -13.90 -15.10 16.54
N PRO A 145 -14.00 -14.93 17.87
CA PRO A 145 -14.31 -16.02 18.79
C PRO A 145 -15.65 -16.71 18.48
N ASP A 146 -16.70 -15.93 18.23
CA ASP A 146 -18.08 -16.41 18.00
C ASP A 146 -18.80 -15.60 16.92
N HIS A 147 -19.96 -16.07 16.44
CA HIS A 147 -20.84 -15.40 15.46
C HIS A 147 -20.14 -14.97 14.18
N ARG A 148 -19.35 -15.89 13.61
CA ARG A 148 -18.54 -15.61 12.42
C ARG A 148 -19.41 -15.36 11.18
N PRO A 149 -19.22 -14.23 10.48
CA PRO A 149 -19.89 -13.99 9.21
C PRO A 149 -19.43 -15.00 8.16
N LYS A 150 -20.35 -15.41 7.29
CA LYS A 150 -20.12 -16.38 6.21
C LYS A 150 -20.25 -15.70 4.85
N ASP A 151 -19.71 -16.36 3.83
CA ASP A 151 -19.93 -16.02 2.41
C ASP A 151 -19.51 -14.61 1.97
N LEU A 152 -18.72 -13.90 2.79
CA LEU A 152 -18.22 -12.55 2.50
C LEU A 152 -17.44 -12.48 1.18
N GLU A 153 -16.65 -13.51 0.87
CA GLU A 153 -15.94 -13.59 -0.41
C GLU A 153 -16.91 -13.54 -1.60
N SER A 154 -18.00 -14.30 -1.55
CA SER A 154 -19.00 -14.36 -2.62
C SER A 154 -19.73 -13.03 -2.83
N ILE A 155 -19.87 -12.23 -1.77
CA ILE A 155 -20.49 -10.90 -1.80
C ILE A 155 -19.51 -9.87 -2.39
N ILE A 156 -18.23 -9.97 -2.06
CA ILE A 156 -17.21 -8.98 -2.45
C ILE A 156 -16.69 -9.25 -3.87
N ARG A 157 -16.44 -10.51 -4.24
CA ARG A 157 -15.82 -10.92 -5.50
C ARG A 157 -16.47 -10.32 -6.76
N PRO A 158 -17.82 -10.23 -6.91
CA PRO A 158 -18.45 -9.63 -8.09
C PRO A 158 -18.16 -8.14 -8.27
N LYS A 159 -17.73 -7.45 -7.20
CA LYS A 159 -17.39 -6.02 -7.22
C LYS A 159 -15.91 -5.78 -7.54
N CYS A 160 -15.09 -6.85 -7.54
CA CYS A 160 -13.65 -6.76 -7.69
C CYS A 160 -13.21 -6.64 -9.15
N GLN A 161 -12.26 -5.77 -9.41
CA GLN A 161 -11.59 -5.60 -10.70
C GLN A 161 -10.10 -5.40 -10.49
N VAL A 162 -9.29 -5.74 -11.49
CA VAL A 162 -7.85 -5.51 -11.46
C VAL A 162 -7.51 -4.38 -12.43
N ILE A 163 -6.89 -3.33 -11.89
CA ILE A 163 -6.28 -2.25 -12.67
C ILE A 163 -4.85 -2.12 -12.16
N TYR A 164 -3.89 -2.50 -12.99
CA TYR A 164 -2.49 -2.47 -12.60
C TYR A 164 -2.02 -1.07 -12.24
N PHE A 165 -1.06 -1.01 -11.32
CA PHE A 165 -0.52 0.26 -10.87
C PHE A 165 0.08 1.04 -12.07
N PRO A 166 -0.38 2.27 -12.32
CA PRO A 166 0.06 3.03 -13.47
C PRO A 166 1.47 3.56 -13.25
N ILE A 167 2.31 3.42 -14.27
CA ILE A 167 3.70 3.88 -14.25
C ILE A 167 3.89 4.86 -15.40
N ARG A 168 4.27 6.10 -15.06
CA ARG A 168 4.80 7.05 -16.04
C ARG A 168 6.25 6.68 -16.33
N PHE A 169 6.51 6.10 -17.49
CA PHE A 169 7.87 5.83 -17.93
C PHE A 169 8.52 7.14 -18.38
N PRO A 170 9.68 7.54 -17.82
CA PRO A 170 10.43 8.64 -18.39
C PRO A 170 10.90 8.27 -19.80
N ASP A 171 11.17 9.28 -20.64
CA ASP A 171 11.79 9.01 -21.93
C ASP A 171 13.21 8.46 -21.72
N VAL A 172 13.35 7.15 -21.93
CA VAL A 172 14.62 6.42 -21.82
C VAL A 172 15.32 6.26 -23.15
N SER A 173 14.80 6.87 -24.23
CA SER A 173 15.38 6.78 -25.58
C SER A 173 16.84 7.25 -25.61
N ARG A 174 17.19 8.23 -24.78
CA ARG A 174 18.57 8.74 -24.61
C ARG A 174 19.56 7.73 -24.02
N PHE A 175 19.07 6.72 -23.30
CA PHE A 175 19.89 5.66 -22.70
C PHE A 175 19.93 4.38 -23.54
N MET A 176 19.23 4.36 -24.68
CA MET A 176 19.23 3.18 -25.54
C MET A 176 20.52 3.10 -26.34
N PRO A 177 21.21 1.95 -26.35
CA PRO A 177 22.33 1.72 -27.26
C PRO A 177 21.90 1.98 -28.71
N LYS A 178 22.77 2.60 -29.52
CA LYS A 178 22.47 2.99 -30.91
C LYS A 178 21.86 1.84 -31.75
N HIS A 179 22.33 0.61 -31.54
CA HIS A 179 21.80 -0.57 -32.23
C HIS A 179 20.35 -0.94 -31.83
N LYS A 180 19.94 -0.69 -30.58
CA LYS A 180 18.56 -0.89 -30.14
C LYS A 180 17.65 0.26 -30.58
N ALA A 181 18.16 1.49 -30.60
CA ALA A 181 17.42 2.66 -31.10
C ALA A 181 17.08 2.51 -32.60
N ALA A 182 18.04 2.07 -33.42
CA ALA A 182 17.82 1.80 -34.84
C ALA A 182 16.79 0.67 -35.06
N HIS A 183 16.80 -0.37 -34.23
CA HIS A 183 15.81 -1.45 -34.27
C HIS A 183 14.39 -0.96 -33.92
N LEU A 184 14.26 -0.13 -32.88
CA LEU A 184 12.98 0.49 -32.51
C LEU A 184 12.44 1.41 -33.60
N GLN A 185 13.29 2.26 -34.18
CA GLN A 185 12.89 3.12 -35.31
C GLN A 185 12.39 2.29 -36.49
N LYS A 186 13.06 1.17 -36.79
CA LYS A 186 12.62 0.25 -37.85
C LYS A 186 11.24 -0.38 -37.54
N ILE A 187 11.00 -0.79 -36.30
CA ILE A 187 9.69 -1.32 -35.85
C ILE A 187 8.58 -0.26 -35.92
N LEU A 188 8.86 0.97 -35.47
CA LEU A 188 7.88 2.06 -35.47
C LEU A 188 7.55 2.53 -36.90
N SER A 189 8.54 2.62 -37.78
CA SER A 189 8.36 2.94 -39.20
C SER A 189 7.58 1.88 -39.97
N LEU A 190 7.68 0.60 -39.58
CA LEU A 190 6.87 -0.50 -40.13
C LEU A 190 5.39 -0.40 -39.74
N LYS A 191 5.07 0.22 -38.61
CA LYS A 191 3.69 0.41 -38.13
C LYS A 191 2.99 1.63 -38.75
N GLY A 192 3.75 2.54 -39.38
CA GLY A 192 3.26 3.79 -39.95
C GLY A 192 2.78 3.73 -41.40
N ASN A 193 2.96 2.61 -42.10
CA ASN A 193 2.60 2.48 -43.52
C ASN A 193 1.58 1.35 -43.76
N GLY A 194 0.30 1.72 -43.80
CA GLY A 194 -0.74 1.13 -44.66
C GLY A 194 -1.33 -0.25 -44.33
N GLY A 195 -2.63 -0.27 -44.01
CA GLY A 195 -3.64 -1.09 -44.71
C GLY A 195 -3.65 -2.63 -44.60
N VAL A 196 -4.66 -3.14 -43.87
CA VAL A 196 -5.40 -4.42 -44.01
C VAL A 196 -4.64 -5.78 -43.97
N ALA A 197 -4.91 -6.50 -42.86
CA ALA A 197 -4.98 -7.96 -42.63
C ALA A 197 -3.67 -8.80 -42.48
N PRO A 198 -3.71 -10.03 -41.88
CA PRO A 198 -4.74 -10.67 -41.05
C PRO A 198 -4.27 -10.99 -39.61
N SER A 199 -5.21 -11.44 -38.78
CA SER A 199 -4.97 -12.07 -37.48
C SER A 199 -3.96 -13.23 -37.60
N MET A 200 -2.81 -13.11 -36.95
CA MET A 200 -2.00 -14.27 -36.57
C MET A 200 -1.63 -14.13 -35.09
N ALA A 201 -2.17 -15.08 -34.31
CA ALA A 201 -1.91 -15.27 -32.91
C ALA A 201 -0.40 -15.44 -32.66
N LEU A 202 0.10 -14.76 -31.62
CA LEU A 202 1.44 -15.00 -31.11
C LEU A 202 1.48 -16.40 -30.46
N PRO A 203 2.51 -17.22 -30.72
CA PRO A 203 2.65 -18.51 -30.07
C PRO A 203 3.10 -18.30 -28.63
N PHE A 204 2.16 -18.42 -27.69
CA PHE A 204 2.48 -18.68 -26.29
C PHE A 204 2.73 -20.18 -26.18
N GLN A 205 3.98 -20.61 -26.37
CA GLN A 205 4.36 -21.99 -26.11
C GLN A 205 4.46 -22.22 -24.60
N GLN A 206 3.55 -23.07 -24.16
CA GLN A 206 3.45 -23.67 -22.85
C GLN A 206 4.47 -24.82 -22.77
N GLU A 207 5.57 -24.65 -22.05
CA GLU A 207 6.42 -25.78 -21.68
C GLU A 207 5.92 -26.38 -20.36
N GLN A 208 5.11 -27.45 -20.50
CA GLN A 208 4.95 -28.49 -19.49
C GLN A 208 5.53 -29.80 -20.03
N ARG A 209 6.66 -30.21 -19.46
CA ARG A 209 7.10 -31.59 -19.15
C ARG A 209 8.55 -31.47 -18.68
N GLY A 210 8.92 -31.81 -17.46
CA GLY A 210 8.72 -33.11 -16.83
C GLY A 210 10.10 -33.76 -16.74
N SER A 211 10.78 -33.55 -15.62
CA SER A 211 11.98 -34.31 -15.25
C SER A 211 11.88 -34.64 -13.76
N ASP A 212 11.32 -35.82 -13.50
CA ASP A 212 11.50 -36.54 -12.26
C ASP A 212 12.99 -36.87 -12.05
N ASN A 213 13.38 -36.94 -10.77
CA ASN A 213 14.55 -37.62 -10.22
C ASN A 213 15.93 -36.96 -10.38
N LEU A 214 16.30 -36.05 -9.46
CA LEU A 214 17.53 -36.17 -8.68
C LEU A 214 17.55 -35.16 -7.52
N LEU A 215 17.42 -35.64 -6.29
CA LEU A 215 18.20 -35.25 -5.09
C LEU A 215 17.51 -35.85 -3.86
N LYS A 216 17.90 -37.09 -3.57
CA LYS A 216 17.75 -37.71 -2.26
C LYS A 216 18.88 -37.21 -1.34
N ASN A 217 18.54 -37.16 -0.06
CA ASN A 217 19.40 -37.12 1.14
C ASN A 217 19.91 -35.75 1.59
N PHE A 218 19.21 -35.19 2.58
CA PHE A 218 19.83 -34.78 3.85
C PHE A 218 18.79 -34.91 4.96
N ASP A 219 18.89 -36.01 5.71
CA ASP A 219 18.34 -36.11 7.06
C ASP A 219 19.16 -35.23 8.00
N SER A 220 18.49 -34.49 8.88
CA SER A 220 19.03 -34.11 10.19
C SER A 220 17.87 -33.73 11.11
N GLU A 221 17.77 -34.51 12.16
CA GLU A 221 16.88 -34.38 13.31
C GLU A 221 16.97 -33.00 13.98
N SER A 222 15.86 -32.51 14.54
CA SER A 222 15.90 -31.83 15.85
C SER A 222 14.49 -31.70 16.44
N GLY A 223 14.26 -32.50 17.49
CA GLY A 223 13.67 -32.05 18.75
C GLY A 223 12.18 -31.70 18.79
N SER A 224 11.38 -32.69 19.14
CA SER A 224 10.15 -32.46 19.93
C SER A 224 10.54 -31.95 21.32
N CYS A 225 9.86 -30.89 21.78
CA CYS A 225 9.76 -30.59 23.21
C CYS A 225 8.27 -30.49 23.56
N ASP A 226 7.73 -31.59 24.07
CA ASP A 226 6.56 -31.61 24.91
C ASP A 226 6.88 -30.98 26.27
N ALA A 227 6.04 -30.05 26.71
CA ALA A 227 5.80 -29.80 28.13
C ALA A 227 4.44 -29.13 28.31
N ALA A 228 3.43 -29.95 28.64
CA ALA A 228 2.18 -29.52 29.24
C ALA A 228 2.30 -29.57 30.77
N GLN A 229 2.03 -28.46 31.47
CA GLN A 229 1.53 -28.38 32.85
C GLN A 229 0.79 -27.02 32.99
N GLN A 230 -0.54 -26.97 32.97
CA GLN A 230 -1.51 -27.02 34.10
C GLN A 230 -1.44 -25.87 35.13
N GLU A 231 -2.49 -25.04 35.08
CA GLU A 231 -3.31 -24.40 36.13
C GLU A 231 -2.67 -23.87 37.44
N ASN A 232 -2.90 -22.59 37.76
CA ASN A 232 -3.78 -22.22 38.89
C ASN A 232 -4.14 -20.72 38.98
N LEU A 233 -5.33 -20.48 39.52
CA LEU A 233 -5.95 -19.20 39.87
C LEU A 233 -5.30 -18.52 41.09
N GLY A 234 -5.41 -17.19 41.17
CA GLY A 234 -5.48 -16.48 42.47
C GLY A 234 -4.92 -15.04 42.53
N GLY A 235 -5.81 -14.06 42.69
CA GLY A 235 -5.66 -13.00 43.71
C GLY A 235 -4.93 -11.68 43.40
N SER A 236 -5.71 -10.65 43.03
CA SER A 236 -5.87 -9.35 43.74
C SER A 236 -4.66 -8.45 44.14
N VAL A 237 -4.68 -7.22 43.58
CA VAL A 237 -4.36 -5.89 44.20
C VAL A 237 -2.89 -5.55 44.56
N ARG A 238 -2.32 -4.51 43.93
CA ARG A 238 -2.24 -3.10 44.41
C ARG A 238 -1.34 -2.23 43.52
N GLN A 239 -1.77 -0.99 43.29
CA GLN A 239 -0.96 0.11 42.74
C GLN A 239 0.27 0.39 43.60
N GLU A 240 1.40 0.79 43.00
CA GLU A 240 2.14 1.94 43.49
C GLU A 240 3.08 2.57 42.44
N SER A 241 3.02 3.89 42.44
CA SER A 241 3.74 4.87 41.63
C SER A 241 5.15 5.14 42.18
N TYR A 242 6.14 5.33 41.31
CA TYR A 242 7.41 5.96 41.69
C TYR A 242 7.76 7.11 40.72
N LEU A 243 7.36 8.32 41.11
CA LEU A 243 8.09 9.55 40.81
C LEU A 243 8.96 9.84 42.04
N LYS A 244 10.27 10.03 41.84
CA LYS A 244 11.11 10.79 42.77
C LYS A 244 12.18 11.57 42.01
N THR A 245 11.90 12.86 41.92
CA THR A 245 12.82 13.97 41.68
C THR A 245 13.87 14.01 42.80
N PHE A 246 15.14 14.28 42.46
CA PHE A 246 16.03 15.05 43.34
C PHE A 246 16.88 16.01 42.51
N SER A 247 17.00 17.20 43.08
CA SER A 247 17.46 18.46 42.54
C SER A 247 18.96 18.71 42.73
N SER A 248 19.51 19.48 41.80
CA SER A 248 20.50 20.58 41.94
C SER A 248 21.77 20.39 42.77
N SER A 249 22.94 20.67 42.18
CA SER A 249 23.70 21.90 42.51
C SER A 249 24.81 22.16 41.49
N ASP A 250 24.99 23.45 41.23
CA ASP A 250 25.89 24.10 40.29
C ASP A 250 27.39 23.87 40.55
N ASN A 251 28.22 24.00 39.51
CA ASN A 251 29.19 25.11 39.49
C ASN A 251 29.88 25.30 38.12
N SER A 252 30.09 26.58 37.87
CA SER A 252 30.66 27.31 36.73
C SER A 252 32.15 27.07 36.45
N SER A 253 32.56 27.24 35.18
CA SER A 253 33.69 28.08 34.71
C SER A 253 34.10 27.66 33.26
N THR A 254 33.74 28.44 32.25
CA THR A 254 34.60 29.41 31.51
C THR A 254 35.80 28.83 30.77
N HIS A 255 35.76 28.82 29.43
CA HIS A 255 36.63 29.62 28.52
C HIS A 255 36.80 28.98 27.13
N HIS A 256 36.79 29.87 26.11
CA HIS A 256 37.44 29.82 24.78
C HIS A 256 37.35 28.51 23.97
N GLY A 257 36.68 28.45 22.82
CA GLY A 257 36.80 29.35 21.67
C GLY A 257 37.71 28.68 20.65
N GLU A 258 37.14 28.13 19.57
CA GLU A 258 37.83 28.02 18.28
C GLU A 258 36.85 27.63 17.16
N HIS A 259 36.64 28.60 16.27
CA HIS A 259 36.12 28.42 14.93
C HIS A 259 37.03 27.46 14.15
N LYS A 260 36.47 26.39 13.57
CA LYS A 260 37.05 25.79 12.36
C LYS A 260 36.18 26.12 11.17
N GLN A 261 36.67 27.09 10.43
CA GLN A 261 36.25 27.48 9.09
C GLN A 261 36.51 26.31 8.13
N ASN A 262 35.51 26.01 7.29
CA ASN A 262 35.71 25.28 6.04
C ASN A 262 36.48 26.17 5.05
N PRO A 263 37.59 25.72 4.44
CA PRO A 263 38.14 26.39 3.29
C PRO A 263 37.45 25.91 2.00
N CYS A 264 37.21 26.89 1.13
CA CYS A 264 36.80 26.80 -0.27
C CYS A 264 37.23 25.55 -1.04
N ASN A 265 36.33 25.09 -1.91
CA ASN A 265 36.67 24.96 -3.34
C ASN A 265 35.44 25.28 -4.18
N ILE A 266 35.41 26.51 -4.71
CA ILE A 266 34.63 26.86 -5.90
C ILE A 266 35.62 26.75 -7.06
N LEU A 267 35.37 25.81 -7.99
CA LEU A 267 35.31 26.03 -9.44
C LEU A 267 35.61 24.76 -10.24
N ALA A 268 34.80 24.61 -11.30
CA ALA A 268 35.02 23.87 -12.53
C ALA A 268 34.70 22.36 -12.55
N GLY A 269 33.71 22.03 -13.38
CA GLY A 269 33.47 20.67 -13.87
C GLY A 269 32.00 20.32 -13.88
N ALA A 270 31.27 20.77 -14.90
CA ALA A 270 30.00 20.17 -15.27
C ALA A 270 30.27 18.74 -15.77
N ASP A 271 30.28 17.78 -14.84
CA ASP A 271 30.24 16.37 -15.16
C ASP A 271 29.04 15.78 -14.41
N ASP A 272 27.93 15.71 -15.13
CA ASP A 272 26.69 15.08 -14.71
C ASP A 272 26.97 13.58 -14.58
N GLN A 273 27.52 13.17 -13.44
CA GLN A 273 27.70 11.75 -13.09
C GLN A 273 26.32 11.13 -12.90
N GLN A 274 25.74 10.71 -14.03
CA GLN A 274 24.42 10.14 -14.16
C GLN A 274 24.34 8.80 -13.44
N ARG A 275 23.74 8.81 -12.26
CA ARG A 275 23.39 7.59 -11.53
C ARG A 275 22.23 6.89 -12.25
N PRO A 276 22.30 5.56 -12.46
CA PRO A 276 21.17 4.80 -12.99
C PRO A 276 19.94 4.94 -12.09
N LEU A 277 18.77 4.70 -12.67
CA LEU A 277 17.45 4.76 -12.03
C LEU A 277 17.47 4.04 -10.69
N HIS A 278 17.55 4.80 -9.60
CA HIS A 278 17.59 4.25 -8.25
C HIS A 278 16.17 3.94 -7.80
N ILE A 279 15.72 2.71 -8.08
CA ILE A 279 14.42 2.21 -7.66
C ILE A 279 14.50 1.92 -6.16
N VAL A 280 14.08 2.89 -5.35
CA VAL A 280 13.87 2.69 -3.91
C VAL A 280 12.51 2.04 -3.74
N TRP A 281 12.51 0.74 -3.43
CA TRP A 281 11.35 0.12 -2.79
C TRP A 281 11.23 0.71 -1.39
N PRO A 282 10.13 1.39 -1.03
CA PRO A 282 9.94 1.86 0.34
C PRO A 282 9.65 0.65 1.24
N HIS A 283 10.68 -0.12 1.56
CA HIS A 283 10.62 -1.14 2.60
C HIS A 283 10.75 -0.48 3.98
N ARG A 284 9.82 0.40 4.34
CA ARG A 284 9.69 0.96 5.71
C ARG A 284 8.41 1.76 5.82
N TRP A 285 7.39 1.19 6.47
CA TRP A 285 6.35 1.92 7.20
C TRP A 285 5.89 1.08 8.38
#